data_AF-A0A933EEU7-F1
#
_entry.id   AF-A0A933EEU7-F1
#
_cell.length_a   1.000
_cell.length_b   1.000
_cell.length_c   1.000
_cell.angle_alpha   90.00
_cell.angle_beta   90.00
_cell.angle_gamma   90.00
#
_symmetry.space_group_name_H-M   'P 1'
#
loop_
_entity.id
_entity.type
_entity.pdbx_description
1 polymer ?
#
loop_
_entity_poly.entity_id
_entity_poly.type
_entity_poly.pdbx_seq_one_letter_code
_entity_poly.pdbx_strand_id
1 'polypeptide(L)'
;MATVMKQEAAKMLPNAPAEKVFWCNDGQILSNLKDMESALNNMSDDTFGYHANDQKNDFANWVRDVFGDQKLSNDLVKARSRAQAAKAVSQRIASLSAPAKRSR
;
A
#
# COMPACT_ATOMS: atom_id res chain seq x y z
N MET A 1 -14.58 -6.52 16.59
CA MET A 1 -14.16 -5.64 15.48
C MET A 1 -13.04 -4.66 15.89
N ALA A 2 -13.18 -3.85 16.95
CA ALA A 2 -12.19 -2.80 17.28
C ALA A 2 -10.78 -3.29 17.67
N THR A 3 -10.65 -4.44 18.34
CA THR A 3 -9.35 -4.98 18.79
C THR A 3 -8.48 -5.44 17.61
N VAL A 4 -9.11 -6.05 16.60
CA VAL A 4 -8.43 -6.55 15.39
C VAL A 4 -7.84 -5.38 14.59
N MET A 5 -8.61 -4.31 14.39
CA MET A 5 -8.14 -3.12 13.67
C MET A 5 -6.94 -2.45 14.35
N LYS A 6 -6.92 -2.40 15.69
CA LYS A 6 -5.80 -1.82 16.44
C LYS A 6 -4.53 -2.66 16.30
N GLN A 7 -4.66 -3.99 16.21
CA GLN A 7 -3.55 -4.90 15.97
C GLN A 7 -3.06 -4.86 14.51
N GLU A 8 -3.97 -4.73 13.54
CA GLU A 8 -3.64 -4.53 12.12
C GLU A 8 -2.87 -3.22 11.90
N ALA A 9 -3.35 -2.11 12.47
CA ALA A 9 -2.69 -0.81 12.34
C ALA A 9 -1.27 -0.82 12.93
N ALA A 10 -1.07 -1.47 14.09
CA ALA A 10 0.24 -1.59 14.72
C ALA A 10 1.25 -2.39 13.88
N LYS A 11 0.78 -3.28 12.99
CA LYS A 11 1.63 -4.09 12.10
C LYS A 11 1.86 -3.41 10.74
N MET A 12 0.91 -2.62 10.26
CA MET A 12 0.90 -2.12 8.88
C MET A 12 1.38 -0.66 8.73
N LEU A 13 1.42 0.12 9.81
CA LEU A 13 1.92 1.50 9.81
C LEU A 13 3.43 1.67 10.06
N PRO A 14 4.15 0.74 10.73
CA PRO A 14 5.60 0.83 10.85
C PRO A 14 6.35 0.70 9.52
N ASN A 15 7.64 1.05 9.53
CA ASN A 15 8.52 0.77 8.41
C ASN A 15 8.75 -0.73 8.24
N ALA A 16 8.84 -1.17 6.99
CA ALA A 16 9.34 -2.46 6.59
C ALA A 16 10.78 -2.65 7.10
N PRO A 17 11.18 -3.90 7.41
CA PRO A 17 12.59 -4.23 7.60
C PRO A 17 13.43 -3.77 6.41
N ALA A 18 14.67 -3.34 6.65
CA ALA A 18 15.57 -2.84 5.60
C ALA A 18 15.73 -3.81 4.41
N GLU A 19 15.70 -5.11 4.67
CA GLU A 19 15.78 -6.17 3.65
C GLU A 19 14.50 -6.36 2.82
N LYS A 20 13.39 -5.74 3.25
CA LYS A 20 12.07 -5.86 2.64
C LYS A 20 11.52 -4.53 2.14
N VAL A 21 12.37 -3.51 1.97
CA VAL A 21 11.96 -2.26 1.32
C VAL A 21 11.63 -2.51 -0.15
N PHE A 22 10.74 -1.69 -0.71
CA PHE A 22 10.41 -1.76 -2.13
C PHE A 22 11.38 -0.88 -2.93
N TRP A 23 11.97 -1.44 -3.98
CA TRP A 23 12.85 -0.73 -4.90
C TRP A 23 12.08 -0.41 -6.17
N CYS A 24 11.77 0.86 -6.38
CA CYS A 24 11.16 1.33 -7.61
C CYS A 24 12.21 1.38 -8.73
N ASN A 25 11.76 1.14 -9.96
CA ASN A 25 12.62 1.19 -11.15
C ASN A 25 13.21 2.59 -11.42
N ASP A 26 12.60 3.65 -10.87
CA ASP A 26 13.08 5.04 -10.95
C ASP A 26 14.10 5.40 -9.86
N GLY A 27 14.51 4.44 -9.02
CA GLY A 27 15.49 4.62 -7.95
C GLY A 27 14.89 5.02 -6.60
N GLN A 28 13.56 5.20 -6.50
CA GLN A 28 12.92 5.45 -5.21
C GLN A 28 12.91 4.18 -4.34
N ILE A 29 13.05 4.36 -3.03
CA ILE A 29 12.98 3.28 -2.04
C ILE A 29 11.78 3.54 -1.13
N LEU A 30 10.88 2.58 -1.03
CA LEU A 30 9.67 2.69 -0.20
C LEU A 30 9.83 1.80 1.03
N SER A 31 9.75 2.42 2.21
CA SER A 31 9.87 1.69 3.47
C SER A 31 8.51 1.46 4.14
N ASN A 32 7.47 2.21 3.79
CA ASN A 32 6.15 2.08 4.40
C ASN A 32 5.03 2.46 3.42
N LEU A 33 3.77 2.33 3.87
CA LEU A 33 2.60 2.67 3.05
C LEU A 33 2.50 4.16 2.70
N LYS A 34 3.02 5.08 3.52
CA LYS A 34 3.02 6.53 3.23
C LYS A 34 4.04 6.89 2.15
N ASP A 35 5.21 6.24 2.17
CA ASP A 35 6.21 6.39 1.12
C ASP A 35 5.61 5.92 -0.21
N MET A 36 4.91 4.78 -0.17
CA MET A 36 4.21 4.24 -1.34
C MET A 36 3.09 5.15 -1.86
N GLU A 37 2.26 5.72 -0.99
CA GLU A 37 1.25 6.72 -1.40
C GLU A 37 1.92 7.92 -2.11
N SER A 38 2.97 8.47 -1.50
CA SER A 38 3.74 9.59 -2.05
C SER A 38 4.35 9.23 -3.40
N ALA A 39 4.97 8.05 -3.51
CA ALA A 39 5.58 7.59 -4.75
C ALA A 39 4.53 7.40 -5.86
N LEU A 40 3.39 6.77 -5.57
CA LEU A 40 2.33 6.55 -6.56
C LEU A 40 1.73 7.86 -7.11
N ASN A 41 1.68 8.91 -6.28
CA ASN A 41 1.22 10.23 -6.71
C ASN A 41 2.22 10.94 -7.64
N ASN A 42 3.51 10.70 -7.46
CA ASN A 42 4.58 11.45 -8.13
C ASN A 42 5.28 10.69 -9.26
N MET A 43 5.23 9.35 -9.27
CA MET A 43 5.86 8.53 -10.31
C MET A 43 5.14 8.66 -11.65
N SER A 44 5.87 8.40 -12.73
CA SER A 44 5.30 8.33 -14.08
C SER A 44 4.41 7.09 -14.26
N ASP A 45 3.52 7.16 -15.26
CA ASP A 45 2.71 6.00 -15.64
C ASP A 45 3.58 4.83 -16.16
N ASP A 46 4.73 5.12 -16.77
CA ASP A 46 5.69 4.11 -17.23
C ASP A 46 6.33 3.37 -16.05
N THR A 47 6.79 4.08 -15.03
CA THR A 47 7.34 3.48 -13.80
C THR A 47 6.27 2.65 -13.09
N PHE A 48 5.04 3.17 -13.02
CA PHE A 48 3.93 2.40 -12.48
C PHE A 48 3.68 1.12 -13.29
N GLY A 49 3.60 1.21 -14.62
CA GLY A 49 3.35 0.09 -15.53
C GLY A 49 4.42 -1.01 -15.47
N TYR A 50 5.66 -0.65 -15.14
CA TYR A 50 6.73 -1.61 -14.92
C TYR A 50 6.46 -2.53 -13.72
N HIS A 51 5.79 -2.01 -12.67
CA HIS A 51 5.50 -2.75 -11.45
C HIS A 51 4.07 -3.31 -11.41
N ALA A 52 3.12 -2.64 -12.04
CA ALA A 52 1.70 -2.97 -12.04
C ALA A 52 1.12 -2.91 -13.45
N ASN A 53 0.80 -4.08 -13.99
CA ASN A 53 0.22 -4.28 -15.31
C ASN A 53 -0.70 -5.50 -15.30
N ASP A 54 -1.17 -5.94 -16.47
CA ASP A 54 -2.12 -7.06 -16.56
C ASP A 54 -1.53 -8.42 -16.14
N GLN A 55 -0.20 -8.55 -16.07
CA GLN A 55 0.48 -9.80 -15.69
C GLN A 55 0.89 -9.83 -14.22
N LYS A 56 1.24 -8.68 -13.65
CA LYS A 56 1.78 -8.60 -12.28
C LYS A 56 1.38 -7.31 -11.56
N ASN A 57 1.43 -7.35 -10.24
CA ASN A 57 1.33 -6.18 -9.40
C ASN A 57 2.28 -6.31 -8.21
N ASP A 58 3.50 -5.81 -8.39
CA ASP A 58 4.58 -5.91 -7.41
C ASP A 58 4.23 -5.15 -6.11
N PHE A 59 3.51 -4.04 -6.23
CA PHE A 59 2.98 -3.29 -5.09
C PHE A 59 2.02 -4.12 -4.24
N ALA A 60 1.07 -4.82 -4.88
CA ALA A 60 0.11 -5.66 -4.18
C ALA A 60 0.80 -6.84 -3.48
N ASN A 61 1.82 -7.43 -4.11
CA ASN A 61 2.63 -8.50 -3.52
C ASN A 61 3.41 -7.99 -2.32
N TRP A 62 4.08 -6.85 -2.43
CA TRP A 62 4.83 -6.23 -1.34
C TRP A 62 3.93 -5.93 -0.13
N VAL A 63 2.75 -5.35 -0.38
CA VAL A 63 1.78 -5.06 0.69
C VAL A 63 1.33 -6.32 1.42
N ARG A 64 1.03 -7.39 0.68
CA ARG A 64 0.63 -8.68 1.26
C ARG A 64 1.77 -9.32 2.05
N ASP A 65 2.95 -9.40 1.47
CA ASP A 65 4.04 -10.23 1.97
C ASP A 65 4.84 -9.54 3.09
N VAL A 66 4.88 -8.21 3.10
CA VAL A 66 5.61 -7.41 4.11
C VAL A 66 4.71 -6.96 5.25
N PHE A 67 3.52 -6.42 4.94
CA PHE A 67 2.62 -5.86 5.95
C PHE A 67 1.48 -6.81 6.33
N GLY A 68 1.21 -7.84 5.51
CA GLY A 68 0.08 -8.75 5.73
C GLY A 68 -1.27 -8.14 5.38
N ASP A 69 -1.32 -7.02 4.65
CA ASP A 69 -2.56 -6.30 4.37
C ASP A 69 -3.27 -6.85 3.14
N GLN A 70 -3.94 -7.99 3.31
CA GLN A 70 -4.65 -8.65 2.21
C GLN A 70 -5.73 -7.75 1.60
N LYS A 71 -6.35 -6.88 2.41
CA LYS A 71 -7.39 -5.97 1.92
C LYS A 71 -6.77 -4.99 0.92
N LEU A 72 -5.71 -4.28 1.31
CA LEU A 72 -5.06 -3.32 0.44
C LEU A 72 -4.42 -4.00 -0.77
N SER A 73 -3.82 -5.18 -0.59
CA SER A 73 -3.29 -5.99 -1.70
C SER A 73 -4.37 -6.25 -2.76
N ASN A 74 -5.56 -6.72 -2.34
CA ASN A 74 -6.66 -6.98 -3.26
C ASN A 74 -7.20 -5.71 -3.93
N ASP A 75 -7.22 -4.58 -3.22
CA ASP A 75 -7.63 -3.29 -3.78
C ASP A 75 -6.61 -2.78 -4.82
N LEU A 76 -5.31 -2.99 -4.59
CA LEU A 76 -4.24 -2.64 -5.53
C LEU A 76 -4.29 -3.49 -6.82
N VAL A 77 -4.61 -4.79 -6.72
CA VAL A 77 -4.79 -5.65 -7.90
C VAL A 77 -5.92 -5.14 -8.81
N LYS A 78 -6.95 -4.50 -8.24
CA LYS A 78 -8.08 -3.94 -9.00
C LYS A 78 -7.80 -2.55 -9.57
N ALA A 79 -6.81 -1.84 -9.05
CA ALA A 79 -6.46 -0.51 -9.50
C ALA A 79 -5.86 -0.57 -10.91
N ARG A 80 -6.47 0.17 -11.84
CA ARG A 80 -6.06 0.22 -13.26
C ARG A 80 -5.15 1.41 -13.59
N SER A 81 -4.82 2.24 -12.60
CA SER A 81 -3.93 3.38 -12.77
C SER A 81 -3.23 3.73 -11.46
N ARG A 82 -2.10 4.44 -11.57
CA ARG A 82 -1.35 4.95 -10.41
C ARG A 82 -2.23 5.78 -9.47
N ALA A 83 -3.15 6.59 -10.02
CA ALA A 83 -4.05 7.43 -9.24
C ALA A 83 -5.07 6.60 -8.45
N GLN A 84 -5.60 5.53 -9.04
CA GLN A 84 -6.48 4.59 -8.32
C GLN A 84 -5.72 3.85 -7.22
N ALA A 85 -4.48 3.42 -7.50
CA ALA A 85 -3.62 2.78 -6.52
C ALA A 85 -3.30 3.73 -5.34
N ALA A 86 -2.88 4.97 -5.63
CA ALA A 86 -2.61 5.99 -4.61
C ALA A 86 -3.84 6.23 -3.72
N LYS A 87 -5.02 6.35 -4.34
CA LYS A 87 -6.28 6.50 -3.61
C LYS A 87 -6.58 5.31 -2.70
N ALA A 88 -6.36 4.08 -3.16
CA ALA A 88 -6.59 2.88 -2.36
C ALA A 88 -5.66 2.85 -1.13
N VAL A 89 -4.38 3.18 -1.31
CA VAL A 89 -3.40 3.28 -0.22
C VAL A 89 -3.80 4.37 0.78
N SER A 90 -4.12 5.57 0.29
CA SER A 90 -4.56 6.71 1.12
C SER A 90 -5.78 6.37 1.98
N GLN A 91 -6.81 5.77 1.36
CA GLN A 91 -8.01 5.32 2.06
C GLN A 91 -7.71 4.26 3.11
N ARG A 92 -6.79 3.34 2.82
CA ARG A 92 -6.38 2.32 3.79
C ARG A 92 -5.65 2.94 4.97
N ILE A 93 -4.66 3.82 4.74
CA ILE A 93 -3.94 4.55 5.80
C ILE A 93 -4.94 5.28 6.68
N ALA A 94 -5.87 6.03 6.09
CA ALA A 94 -6.91 6.75 6.82
C ALA A 94 -7.79 5.80 7.67
N SER A 95 -8.13 4.61 7.15
CA SER A 95 -8.90 3.61 7.89
C SER A 95 -8.13 3.00 9.07
N LEU A 96 -6.80 2.88 8.95
CA LEU A 96 -5.92 2.36 10.00
C LEU A 96 -5.62 3.43 11.07
N SER A 97 -5.61 4.71 10.70
CA SER A 97 -5.37 5.83 11.61
C SER A 97 -6.65 6.37 12.29
N ALA A 98 -7.82 6.13 11.70
CA ALA A 98 -9.08 6.58 12.29
C ALA A 98 -9.48 5.72 13.50
N PRO A 99 -9.89 6.33 14.62
CA PRO A 99 -10.52 5.57 15.70
C PRO A 99 -11.83 4.96 15.16
N ALA A 100 -12.02 3.66 15.40
CA ALA A 100 -13.12 2.86 14.86
C ALA A 100 -14.46 3.63 14.92
N LYS A 101 -14.97 4.06 13.76
CA LYS A 101 -16.34 4.59 13.69
C LYS A 101 -17.27 3.45 14.09
N ARG A 102 -17.83 3.54 15.30
CA ARG A 102 -18.99 2.74 15.73
C ARG A 102 -20.11 3.01 14.73
N SER A 103 -20.35 2.06 13.82
CA SER A 103 -21.65 1.96 13.16
C SER A 103 -22.67 1.66 14.27
N ARG A 104 -23.68 2.52 14.41
CA ARG A 104 -24.88 2.23 15.21
C ARG A 104 -25.71 1.15 14.51
#